data_AF-A0A0M0BZ87-F1
#
_entry.id   AF-A0A0M0BZ87-F1
#
_cell.length_a   1.000
_cell.length_b   1.000
_cell.length_c   1.000
_cell.angle_alpha   90.00
_cell.angle_beta   90.00
_cell.angle_gamma   90.00
#
_symmetry.space_group_name_H-M   'P 1'
#
loop_
_entity.id
_entity.type
_entity.pdbx_description
1 polymer ?
#
loop_
_entity_poly.entity_id
_entity_poly.type
_entity_poly.pdbx_seq_one_letter_code
_entity_poly.pdbx_strand_id
1 'polypeptide(L)'
;MIAGFDSTIPDRNIGRFGALSLEALKKVLKIQSEPRIRVVAFHHHILPVPRAGRERSMIVDSGDVLKVILDHNVDLVLNGHRHSPNIYKIANLMVVNSGTISHYKTRGRNSYSFNIIKISPYGKYEVKVCKTETETQERFIKKVKKEDRQFKETGKQIARIVQISNTHFTDSSEFLTETYNRAVQRINQLNPDLVVHCGNVTKDGLADQFELAIKELSKILKPKLIVPGPHDLLNLGYRIFQRRIGDLDPIFTGENKLFAVYGINSSQYEEHDGLIGRRHLRYLIKKLSEPKKNQVKIVAFHHHILPLPQTREKYPIEDAGEVLKELTNINLDMILTGHRHVSNAQCIEKTMVVNASTLSSKRVLADHTNTFNLIEIQSNGTAIIFEIKVATGMKKFLGFSKLPSLTGLKKE
;
A
#
# COMPACT_ATOMS: atom_id res chain seq x y z
N MET A 1 -4.13 -22.02 18.60
CA MET A 1 -2.65 -22.08 18.57
C MET A 1 -2.13 -20.67 18.78
N ILE A 2 -1.19 -20.49 19.70
CA ILE A 2 -0.48 -19.22 19.89
C ILE A 2 1.01 -19.53 19.72
N ALA A 3 1.70 -18.80 18.84
CA ALA A 3 3.12 -18.95 18.61
C ALA A 3 3.83 -17.61 18.81
N GLY A 4 4.78 -17.58 19.73
CA GLY A 4 5.67 -16.43 19.95
C GLY A 4 6.92 -16.54 19.10
N PHE A 5 7.34 -15.45 18.49
CA PHE A 5 8.58 -15.34 17.74
C PHE A 5 9.40 -14.17 18.23
N ASP A 6 10.70 -14.40 18.37
CA ASP A 6 11.62 -13.31 18.59
C ASP A 6 11.76 -12.50 17.30
N SER A 7 11.57 -11.19 17.42
CA SER A 7 11.76 -10.23 16.34
C SER A 7 12.89 -9.28 16.64
N THR A 8 13.61 -9.45 17.74
CA THR A 8 14.65 -8.52 18.18
C THR A 8 15.92 -8.69 17.36
N ILE A 9 16.62 -7.57 17.19
CA ILE A 9 18.02 -7.58 16.78
C ILE A 9 18.79 -7.05 17.98
N PRO A 10 19.74 -7.83 18.55
CA PRO A 10 20.55 -7.37 19.68
C PRO A 10 21.12 -5.98 19.44
N ASP A 11 21.05 -5.13 20.47
CA ASP A 11 21.54 -3.74 20.49
C ASP A 11 20.92 -2.80 19.45
N ARG A 12 19.76 -3.14 18.87
CA ARG A 12 19.06 -2.26 17.93
C ARG A 12 17.58 -2.06 18.30
N ASN A 13 17.09 -0.86 17.97
CA ASN A 13 15.67 -0.48 18.10
C ASN A 13 14.84 -0.84 16.85
N ILE A 14 15.26 -1.86 16.11
CA ILE A 14 14.60 -2.38 14.91
C ILE A 14 14.44 -3.89 15.05
N GLY A 15 13.45 -4.45 14.37
CA GLY A 15 13.20 -5.89 14.39
C GLY A 15 13.51 -6.62 13.09
N ARG A 16 13.73 -7.93 13.16
CA ARG A 16 13.93 -8.82 12.01
C ARG A 16 13.49 -10.24 12.37
N PHE A 17 12.86 -10.95 11.45
CA PHE A 17 12.71 -12.41 11.56
C PHE A 17 13.92 -13.12 10.94
N GLY A 18 14.25 -12.79 9.69
CA GLY A 18 15.28 -13.47 8.93
C GLY A 18 14.83 -14.84 8.40
N ALA A 19 15.66 -15.44 7.54
CA ALA A 19 15.29 -16.66 6.82
C ALA A 19 14.94 -17.83 7.74
N LEU A 20 15.77 -18.09 8.77
CA LEU A 20 15.58 -19.19 9.71
C LEU A 20 14.28 -19.04 10.53
N SER A 21 14.02 -17.85 11.09
CA SER A 21 12.78 -17.61 11.85
C SER A 21 11.54 -17.63 10.96
N LEU A 22 11.64 -17.16 9.70
CA LEU A 22 10.57 -17.29 8.72
C LEU A 22 10.29 -18.75 8.35
N GLU A 23 11.32 -19.59 8.21
CA GLU A 23 11.14 -21.02 7.99
C GLU A 23 10.54 -21.72 9.21
N ALA A 24 10.99 -21.38 10.41
CA ALA A 24 10.38 -21.87 11.66
C ALA A 24 8.91 -21.47 11.75
N LEU A 25 8.58 -20.20 11.42
CA LEU A 25 7.19 -19.73 11.33
C LEU A 25 6.38 -20.57 10.35
N LYS A 26 6.87 -20.80 9.14
CA LYS A 26 6.19 -21.66 8.15
C LYS A 26 5.98 -23.08 8.69
N LYS A 27 6.98 -23.67 9.35
CA LYS A 27 6.87 -25.02 9.94
C LYS A 27 5.78 -25.06 11.01
N VAL A 28 5.76 -24.09 11.93
CA VAL A 28 4.74 -24.00 12.98
C VAL A 28 3.34 -23.81 12.38
N LEU A 29 3.19 -22.92 11.39
CA LEU A 29 1.90 -22.64 10.76
C LEU A 29 1.39 -23.78 9.86
N LYS A 30 2.25 -24.70 9.43
CA LYS A 30 1.88 -25.92 8.70
C LYS A 30 1.29 -27.01 9.59
N ILE A 31 1.53 -26.98 10.89
CA ILE A 31 0.99 -27.97 11.82
C ILE A 31 -0.54 -27.90 11.74
N GLN A 32 -1.15 -28.98 11.24
CA GLN A 32 -2.60 -29.11 11.20
C GLN A 32 -3.09 -29.13 12.63
N SER A 33 -3.76 -28.05 13.00
CA SER A 33 -4.60 -28.01 14.17
C SER A 33 -6.04 -27.95 13.68
N GLU A 34 -6.92 -28.67 14.39
CA GLU A 34 -8.38 -28.48 14.39
C GLU A 34 -8.79 -27.00 14.28
N PRO A 35 -10.04 -26.67 13.92
CA PRO A 35 -10.50 -25.29 13.69
C PRO A 35 -10.34 -24.39 14.94
N ARG A 36 -9.13 -23.91 15.18
CA ARG A 36 -8.69 -23.10 16.31
C ARG A 36 -8.11 -21.80 15.77
N ILE A 37 -8.31 -20.74 16.53
CA ILE A 37 -7.71 -19.43 16.26
C ILE A 37 -6.19 -19.55 16.23
N ARG A 38 -5.58 -19.01 15.19
CA ARG A 38 -4.13 -18.94 14.99
C ARG A 38 -3.63 -17.54 15.36
N VAL A 39 -2.80 -17.47 16.39
CA VAL A 39 -2.20 -16.24 16.88
C VAL A 39 -0.69 -16.31 16.71
N VAL A 40 -0.11 -15.28 16.12
CA VAL A 40 1.34 -15.07 16.03
C VAL A 40 1.68 -13.81 16.81
N ALA A 41 2.65 -13.89 17.73
CA ALA A 41 3.03 -12.76 18.58
C ALA A 41 4.53 -12.47 18.45
N PHE A 42 4.89 -11.20 18.34
CA PHE A 42 6.28 -10.73 18.29
C PHE A 42 6.34 -9.24 18.66
N HIS A 43 7.48 -8.75 19.18
CA HIS A 43 7.54 -7.39 19.75
C HIS A 43 7.40 -6.24 18.73
N HIS A 44 8.15 -6.28 17.61
CA HIS A 44 8.19 -5.16 16.66
C HIS A 44 6.95 -5.12 15.76
N HIS A 45 6.49 -3.93 15.36
CA HIS A 45 5.29 -3.81 14.53
C HIS A 45 5.56 -4.23 13.08
N ILE A 46 4.55 -4.85 12.45
CA ILE A 46 4.59 -5.32 11.04
C ILE A 46 3.90 -4.36 10.07
N LEU A 47 3.16 -3.37 10.58
CA LEU A 47 2.49 -2.33 9.80
C LEU A 47 2.76 -0.98 10.44
N PRO A 48 2.77 0.12 9.67
CA PRO A 48 2.96 1.45 10.22
C PRO A 48 1.95 1.77 11.32
N VAL A 49 2.45 2.22 12.47
CA VAL A 49 1.59 2.48 13.65
C VAL A 49 1.24 3.98 13.73
N PRO A 50 -0.05 4.35 13.80
CA PRO A 50 -0.42 5.75 13.97
C PRO A 50 0.07 6.31 15.30
N ARG A 51 0.25 7.64 15.32
CA ARG A 51 0.76 8.47 16.42
C ARG A 51 2.17 8.12 16.83
N ALA A 52 2.86 7.32 16.02
CA ALA A 52 4.23 6.92 16.21
C ALA A 52 5.24 7.92 15.61
N GLY A 53 4.82 9.07 15.06
CA GLY A 53 5.73 10.01 14.40
C GLY A 53 6.52 9.34 13.26
N ARG A 54 7.85 9.55 13.25
CA ARG A 54 8.87 8.87 12.42
C ARG A 54 8.65 7.35 12.27
N GLU A 55 8.14 6.81 11.16
CA GLU A 55 8.24 5.37 10.88
C GLU A 55 9.71 4.97 10.67
N ARG A 56 10.21 4.06 11.50
CA ARG A 56 11.64 3.70 11.55
C ARG A 56 11.94 2.39 12.28
N SER A 57 10.92 1.66 12.72
CA SER A 57 11.12 0.49 13.60
C SER A 57 10.22 -0.70 13.23
N MET A 58 9.56 -0.63 12.09
CA MET A 58 8.90 -1.78 11.49
C MET A 58 9.92 -2.89 11.24
N ILE A 59 9.48 -4.15 11.29
CA ILE A 59 10.35 -5.31 11.03
C ILE A 59 11.00 -5.15 9.65
N VAL A 60 12.31 -5.37 9.57
CA VAL A 60 13.14 -5.17 8.37
C VAL A 60 12.63 -5.99 7.18
N ASP A 61 12.11 -7.18 7.42
CA ASP A 61 11.52 -8.12 6.45
C ASP A 61 9.99 -8.24 6.62
N SER A 62 9.32 -7.16 7.04
CA SER A 62 7.86 -7.15 7.31
C SER A 62 7.02 -7.67 6.16
N GLY A 63 7.41 -7.37 4.91
CA GLY A 63 6.66 -7.81 3.74
C GLY A 63 6.64 -9.33 3.60
N ASP A 64 7.78 -9.99 3.86
CA ASP A 64 7.90 -11.44 3.84
C ASP A 64 7.16 -12.10 5.01
N VAL A 65 7.29 -11.52 6.21
CA VAL A 65 6.57 -11.98 7.40
C VAL A 65 5.06 -11.88 7.17
N LEU A 66 4.57 -10.74 6.65
CA LEU A 66 3.15 -10.50 6.41
C LEU A 66 2.62 -11.47 5.35
N LYS A 67 3.39 -11.70 4.28
CA LYS A 67 3.04 -12.69 3.26
C LYS A 67 2.88 -14.09 3.85
N VAL A 68 3.84 -14.56 4.65
CA VAL A 68 3.75 -15.88 5.30
C VAL A 68 2.52 -16.00 6.19
N ILE A 69 2.24 -14.97 6.99
CA ILE A 69 1.09 -14.90 7.90
C ILE A 69 -0.23 -14.99 7.12
N LEU A 70 -0.36 -14.25 6.02
CA LEU A 70 -1.55 -14.27 5.17
C LEU A 70 -1.71 -15.60 4.43
N ASP A 71 -0.64 -16.12 3.83
CA ASP A 71 -0.64 -17.39 3.09
C ASP A 71 -1.07 -18.59 3.97
N HIS A 72 -0.80 -18.53 5.27
CA HIS A 72 -1.16 -19.58 6.24
C HIS A 72 -2.42 -19.27 7.05
N ASN A 73 -3.20 -18.26 6.66
CA ASN A 73 -4.48 -17.91 7.27
C ASN A 73 -4.41 -17.69 8.80
N VAL A 74 -3.40 -16.94 9.26
CA VAL A 74 -3.33 -16.50 10.65
C VAL A 74 -4.48 -15.52 10.94
N ASP A 75 -5.11 -15.67 12.10
CA ASP A 75 -6.25 -14.86 12.52
C ASP A 75 -5.81 -13.57 13.22
N LEU A 76 -4.78 -13.65 14.08
CA LEU A 76 -4.33 -12.56 14.93
C LEU A 76 -2.80 -12.43 14.89
N VAL A 77 -2.32 -11.21 14.67
CA VAL A 77 -0.94 -10.81 14.95
C VAL A 77 -0.93 -9.87 16.12
N LEU A 78 -0.14 -10.18 17.14
CA LEU A 78 0.02 -9.34 18.33
C LEU A 78 1.43 -8.75 18.34
N ASN A 79 1.53 -7.42 18.31
CA ASN A 79 2.81 -6.71 18.37
C ASN A 79 2.77 -5.44 19.25
N GLY A 80 3.90 -4.76 19.39
CA GLY A 80 4.07 -3.61 20.28
C GLY A 80 5.13 -2.60 19.80
N HIS A 81 6.17 -2.37 20.61
CA HIS A 81 7.29 -1.47 20.33
C HIS A 81 7.00 0.05 20.30
N ARG A 82 5.94 0.53 19.62
CA ARG A 82 5.69 1.98 19.45
C ARG A 82 4.79 2.63 20.48
N HIS A 83 4.28 1.88 21.45
CA HIS A 83 3.45 2.34 22.58
C HIS A 83 2.21 3.13 22.12
N SER A 84 1.64 2.79 20.97
CA SER A 84 0.44 3.41 20.44
C SER A 84 -0.53 2.31 20.06
N PRO A 85 -1.64 2.12 20.78
CA PRO A 85 -2.54 1.03 20.51
C PRO A 85 -3.22 1.25 19.16
N ASN A 86 -3.23 0.21 18.31
CA ASN A 86 -3.90 0.28 17.02
C ASN A 86 -4.32 -1.11 16.56
N ILE A 87 -5.43 -1.16 15.83
CA ILE A 87 -5.93 -2.39 15.21
C ILE A 87 -6.12 -2.09 13.73
N TYR A 88 -5.52 -2.93 12.89
CA TYR A 88 -5.80 -3.00 11.46
C TYR A 88 -6.39 -4.35 11.08
N LYS A 89 -7.37 -4.33 10.18
CA LYS A 89 -7.86 -5.53 9.49
C LYS A 89 -7.21 -5.66 8.12
N ILE A 90 -6.64 -6.83 7.85
CA ILE A 90 -6.09 -7.21 6.54
C ILE A 90 -6.75 -8.51 6.12
N ALA A 91 -7.69 -8.44 5.18
CA ALA A 91 -8.51 -9.58 4.82
C ALA A 91 -9.16 -10.24 6.08
N ASN A 92 -8.63 -11.37 6.55
CA ASN A 92 -9.13 -12.09 7.75
C ASN A 92 -8.17 -11.98 8.94
N LEU A 93 -6.98 -11.44 8.71
CA LEU A 93 -6.00 -11.17 9.74
C LEU A 93 -6.38 -9.88 10.45
N MET A 94 -6.28 -9.88 11.78
CA MET A 94 -6.22 -8.65 12.56
C MET A 94 -4.81 -8.47 13.10
N VAL A 95 -4.23 -7.31 12.80
CA VAL A 95 -2.95 -6.88 13.35
C VAL A 95 -3.23 -5.94 14.51
N VAL A 96 -2.88 -6.38 15.71
CA VAL A 96 -3.13 -5.70 16.98
C VAL A 96 -1.81 -5.22 17.54
N ASN A 97 -1.61 -3.90 17.49
CA ASN A 97 -0.51 -3.24 18.14
C ASN A 97 -0.93 -2.80 19.54
N SER A 98 -0.19 -3.25 20.55
CA SER A 98 -0.40 -2.87 21.94
C SER A 98 0.17 -1.48 22.24
N GLY A 99 -0.46 -0.80 23.19
CA GLY A 99 0.07 0.42 23.78
C GLY A 99 1.12 0.12 24.83
N THR A 100 1.06 0.84 25.96
CA THR A 100 1.90 0.56 27.13
C THR A 100 1.05 0.71 28.39
N ILE A 101 1.28 -0.14 29.40
CA ILE A 101 0.58 -0.08 30.69
C ILE A 101 1.37 0.77 31.70
N SER A 102 2.69 0.86 31.56
CA SER A 102 3.57 1.33 32.64
C SER A 102 4.76 2.18 32.18
N HIS A 103 4.86 2.54 30.89
CA HIS A 103 5.97 3.36 30.40
C HIS A 103 5.53 4.80 30.13
N TYR A 104 6.24 5.77 30.72
CA TYR A 104 6.06 7.20 30.49
C TYR A 104 6.26 7.67 29.02
N LYS A 105 6.80 6.83 28.13
CA LYS A 105 6.97 7.14 26.70
C LYS A 105 5.63 6.91 25.97
N THR A 106 4.54 7.43 26.52
CA THR A 106 3.27 7.52 25.82
C THR A 106 3.38 8.64 24.78
N ARG A 107 2.74 8.46 23.63
CA ARG A 107 2.86 9.39 22.51
C ARG A 107 1.69 10.36 22.48
N GLY A 108 1.99 11.66 22.59
CA GLY A 108 0.99 12.72 22.56
C GLY A 108 -0.01 12.60 23.70
N ARG A 109 -1.31 12.46 23.38
CA ARG A 109 -2.41 12.33 24.36
C ARG A 109 -2.82 10.87 24.65
N ASN A 110 -1.98 9.89 24.36
CA ASN A 110 -2.32 8.49 24.68
C ASN A 110 -2.14 8.25 26.19
N SER A 111 -3.19 7.77 26.85
CA SER A 111 -3.10 7.21 28.20
C SER A 111 -2.47 5.81 28.17
N TYR A 112 -2.14 5.26 29.34
CA TYR A 112 -1.80 3.84 29.41
C TYR A 112 -2.96 2.99 28.88
N SER A 113 -2.62 1.87 28.24
CA SER A 113 -3.60 1.03 27.57
C SER A 113 -3.11 -0.41 27.39
N PHE A 114 -4.06 -1.33 27.33
CA PHE A 114 -3.86 -2.75 27.04
C PHE A 114 -4.94 -3.28 26.10
N ASN A 115 -4.73 -4.45 25.52
CA ASN A 115 -5.73 -5.11 24.67
C ASN A 115 -6.40 -6.27 25.41
N ILE A 116 -7.72 -6.38 25.30
CA ILE A 116 -8.48 -7.57 25.71
C ILE A 116 -8.90 -8.32 24.45
N ILE A 117 -8.54 -9.60 24.37
CA ILE A 117 -8.93 -10.47 23.26
C ILE A 117 -9.88 -11.55 23.79
N LYS A 118 -11.15 -11.49 23.39
CA LYS A 118 -12.14 -12.51 23.73
C LYS A 118 -12.22 -13.51 22.58
N ILE A 119 -11.99 -14.79 22.84
CA ILE A 119 -12.09 -15.87 21.85
C ILE A 119 -13.27 -16.78 22.24
N SER A 120 -14.18 -17.02 21.30
CA SER A 120 -15.32 -17.90 21.49
C SER A 120 -15.04 -19.33 21.00
N PRO A 121 -15.75 -20.35 21.52
CA PRO A 121 -15.54 -21.76 21.15
C PRO A 121 -15.69 -22.06 19.65
N TYR A 122 -16.52 -21.29 18.93
CA TYR A 122 -16.75 -21.44 17.48
C TYR A 122 -15.74 -20.63 16.62
N GLY A 123 -14.61 -20.25 17.23
CA GLY A 123 -13.54 -19.48 16.63
C GLY A 123 -13.96 -18.07 16.24
N LYS A 124 -14.90 -17.42 16.94
CA LYS A 124 -15.07 -15.96 16.82
C LYS A 124 -14.08 -15.31 17.77
N TYR A 125 -13.54 -14.16 17.43
CA TYR A 125 -12.72 -13.39 18.35
C TYR A 125 -13.06 -11.90 18.25
N GLU A 126 -12.87 -11.19 19.36
CA GLU A 126 -13.11 -9.77 19.51
C GLU A 126 -11.87 -9.16 20.19
N VAL A 127 -11.42 -7.99 19.74
CA VAL A 127 -10.26 -7.30 20.31
C VAL A 127 -10.68 -5.89 20.75
N LYS A 128 -10.56 -5.61 22.04
CA LYS A 128 -10.86 -4.30 22.64
C LYS A 128 -9.58 -3.62 23.11
N VAL A 129 -9.44 -2.31 22.88
CA VAL A 129 -8.33 -1.50 23.41
C VAL A 129 -8.85 -0.78 24.67
N CYS A 130 -8.35 -1.19 25.84
CA CYS A 130 -8.71 -0.59 27.13
C CYS A 130 -7.71 0.50 27.49
N LYS A 131 -8.19 1.71 27.80
CA LYS A 131 -7.40 2.83 28.30
C LYS A 131 -7.61 2.98 29.80
N THR A 132 -6.57 3.29 30.55
CA THR A 132 -6.61 3.30 32.03
C THR A 132 -7.19 4.59 32.63
N GLU A 133 -7.06 5.73 31.94
CA GLU A 133 -7.37 7.06 32.49
C GLU A 133 -8.55 7.78 31.79
N THR A 134 -9.03 7.25 30.67
CA THR A 134 -10.10 7.86 29.87
C THR A 134 -11.11 6.80 29.45
N GLU A 135 -12.30 7.23 29.00
CA GLU A 135 -13.28 6.32 28.40
C GLU A 135 -12.66 5.44 27.31
N THR A 136 -13.12 4.19 27.29
CA THR A 136 -12.54 3.11 26.50
C THR A 136 -12.74 3.37 25.01
N GLN A 137 -11.68 3.30 24.20
CA GLN A 137 -11.85 3.21 22.75
C GLN A 137 -12.13 1.76 22.36
N GLU A 138 -13.39 1.44 22.13
CA GLU A 138 -13.83 0.13 21.69
C GLU A 138 -13.73 0.01 20.16
N ARG A 139 -13.19 -1.10 19.66
CA ARG A 139 -13.31 -1.48 18.24
C ARG A 139 -13.80 -2.91 18.16
N PHE A 140 -15.08 -3.07 17.86
CA PHE A 140 -15.69 -4.37 17.63
C PHE A 140 -15.36 -4.86 16.22
N ILE A 141 -14.82 -6.08 16.10
CA ILE A 141 -14.73 -6.75 14.80
C ILE A 141 -15.36 -8.13 14.93
N LYS A 142 -16.35 -8.38 14.06
CA LYS A 142 -17.05 -9.65 13.88
C LYS A 142 -16.27 -10.50 12.87
N LYS A 143 -16.07 -11.78 13.20
CA LYS A 143 -15.49 -12.80 12.31
C LYS A 143 -16.17 -12.77 10.93
N VAL A 144 -15.39 -12.69 9.86
CA VAL A 144 -15.86 -12.94 8.48
C VAL A 144 -15.72 -14.44 8.20
N LYS A 145 -16.70 -15.06 7.53
CA LYS A 145 -16.62 -16.49 7.17
C LYS A 145 -15.47 -16.71 6.17
N LYS A 146 -14.83 -17.88 6.23
CA LYS A 146 -13.72 -18.27 5.33
C LYS A 146 -14.17 -18.44 3.87
N GLU A 147 -15.45 -18.74 3.64
CA GLU A 147 -16.03 -19.14 2.36
C GLU A 147 -16.39 -17.97 1.42
N ASP A 148 -16.48 -16.73 1.93
CA ASP A 148 -16.96 -15.55 1.17
C ASP A 148 -15.96 -15.00 0.13
N ARG A 149 -14.90 -15.75 -0.20
CA ARG A 149 -13.65 -15.21 -0.78
C ARG A 149 -13.27 -15.74 -2.16
N GLN A 150 -14.02 -16.68 -2.72
CA GLN A 150 -13.79 -17.02 -4.11
C GLN A 150 -14.14 -15.78 -4.95
N PHE A 151 -13.11 -15.17 -5.52
CA PHE A 151 -13.31 -14.14 -6.51
C PHE A 151 -14.10 -14.76 -7.67
N LYS A 152 -15.33 -14.29 -7.87
CA LYS A 152 -16.11 -14.57 -9.06
C LYS A 152 -16.30 -13.26 -9.80
N GLU A 153 -15.77 -13.20 -11.02
CA GLU A 153 -15.99 -12.08 -11.91
C GLU A 153 -17.48 -12.05 -12.27
N THR A 154 -18.19 -11.06 -11.73
CA THR A 154 -19.66 -11.05 -11.73
C THR A 154 -20.26 -9.72 -12.17
N GLY A 155 -19.44 -8.68 -12.37
CA GLY A 155 -19.90 -7.35 -12.77
C GLY A 155 -19.36 -6.95 -14.14
N LYS A 156 -20.11 -6.12 -14.86
CA LYS A 156 -19.63 -5.48 -16.10
C LYS A 156 -18.54 -4.48 -15.75
N GLN A 157 -17.44 -4.47 -16.50
CA GLN A 157 -16.39 -3.47 -16.34
C GLN A 157 -16.93 -2.08 -16.73
N ILE A 158 -16.74 -1.09 -15.85
CA ILE A 158 -17.18 0.30 -16.03
C ILE A 158 -16.03 1.31 -16.04
N ALA A 159 -14.85 0.91 -15.55
CA ALA A 159 -13.64 1.71 -15.66
C ALA A 159 -12.39 0.82 -15.69
N ARG A 160 -11.34 1.31 -16.33
CA ARG A 160 -10.02 0.69 -16.43
C ARG A 160 -8.93 1.72 -16.19
N ILE A 161 -8.10 1.48 -15.19
CA ILE A 161 -6.94 2.32 -14.88
C ILE A 161 -5.69 1.45 -15.04
N VAL A 162 -4.68 1.98 -15.71
CA VAL A 162 -3.35 1.38 -15.74
C VAL A 162 -2.46 2.15 -14.77
N GLN A 163 -1.75 1.44 -13.90
CA GLN A 163 -0.79 2.02 -12.97
C GLN A 163 0.62 1.56 -13.36
N ILE A 164 1.51 2.53 -13.57
CA ILE A 164 2.93 2.36 -13.88
C ILE A 164 3.79 3.12 -12.86
N SER A 165 5.07 2.77 -12.75
CA SER A 165 6.03 3.48 -11.91
C SER A 165 7.47 3.14 -12.33
N ASN A 166 8.44 3.93 -11.88
CA ASN A 166 9.88 3.67 -12.04
C ASN A 166 10.28 3.43 -13.51
N THR A 167 9.90 4.33 -14.42
CA THR A 167 10.39 4.31 -15.81
C THR A 167 11.87 4.60 -15.88
N HIS A 168 12.37 5.48 -15.01
CA HIS A 168 13.77 5.89 -14.91
C HIS A 168 14.38 6.25 -16.27
N PHE A 169 13.72 7.13 -17.02
CA PHE A 169 14.20 7.57 -18.33
C PHE A 169 15.61 8.15 -18.21
N THR A 170 16.51 7.62 -19.05
CA THR A 170 17.92 7.97 -19.15
C THR A 170 18.44 7.44 -20.49
N ASP A 171 19.49 8.05 -21.03
CA ASP A 171 20.17 7.57 -22.24
C ASP A 171 21.11 6.38 -21.96
N SER A 172 21.24 5.99 -20.68
CA SER A 172 22.02 4.82 -20.31
C SER A 172 21.27 3.52 -20.56
N SER A 173 22.03 2.41 -20.59
CA SER A 173 21.45 1.09 -20.75
C SER A 173 20.53 0.64 -19.59
N GLU A 174 20.39 1.42 -18.52
CA GLU A 174 19.44 1.11 -17.43
C GLU A 174 17.98 1.24 -17.86
N PHE A 175 17.69 2.12 -18.84
CA PHE A 175 16.38 2.23 -19.46
C PHE A 175 16.24 1.22 -20.61
N LEU A 176 15.26 0.33 -20.48
CA LEU A 176 14.97 -0.72 -21.46
C LEU A 176 13.95 -0.23 -22.49
N THR A 177 14.42 0.46 -23.54
CA THR A 177 13.57 1.06 -24.58
C THR A 177 12.62 0.06 -25.24
N GLU A 178 13.08 -1.13 -25.61
CA GLU A 178 12.23 -2.15 -26.22
C GLU A 178 11.12 -2.64 -25.27
N THR A 179 11.48 -2.86 -24.00
CA THR A 179 10.52 -3.23 -22.95
C THR A 179 9.48 -2.13 -22.77
N TYR A 180 9.90 -0.86 -22.70
CA TYR A 180 9.00 0.28 -22.61
C TYR A 180 8.04 0.36 -23.80
N ASN A 181 8.56 0.31 -25.04
CA ASN A 181 7.74 0.34 -26.25
C ASN A 181 6.71 -0.79 -26.26
N ARG A 182 7.10 -2.00 -25.85
CA ARG A 182 6.20 -3.15 -25.74
C ARG A 182 5.13 -2.97 -24.65
N ALA A 183 5.48 -2.31 -23.55
CA ALA A 183 4.52 -1.95 -22.50
C ALA A 183 3.52 -0.92 -23.03
N VAL A 184 3.98 0.15 -23.67
CA VAL A 184 3.12 1.19 -24.26
C VAL A 184 2.14 0.61 -25.27
N GLN A 185 2.59 -0.28 -26.16
CA GLN A 185 1.70 -0.97 -27.10
C GLN A 185 0.57 -1.71 -26.38
N ARG A 186 0.89 -2.47 -25.32
CA ARG A 186 -0.12 -3.18 -24.53
C ARG A 186 -1.04 -2.24 -23.76
N ILE A 187 -0.50 -1.18 -23.17
CA ILE A 187 -1.29 -0.16 -22.46
C ILE A 187 -2.30 0.47 -23.42
N ASN A 188 -1.87 0.84 -24.63
CA ASN A 188 -2.75 1.41 -25.65
C ASN A 188 -3.82 0.41 -26.11
N GLN A 189 -3.46 -0.88 -26.29
CA GLN A 189 -4.43 -1.95 -26.61
C GLN A 189 -5.46 -2.19 -25.51
N LEU A 190 -5.08 -2.03 -24.24
CA LEU A 190 -5.99 -2.11 -23.11
C LEU A 190 -6.99 -0.93 -23.09
N ASN A 191 -6.75 0.15 -23.84
CA ASN A 191 -7.63 1.31 -23.95
C ASN A 191 -8.13 1.82 -22.56
N PRO A 192 -7.24 2.11 -21.59
CA PRO A 192 -7.65 2.53 -20.25
C PRO A 192 -8.30 3.92 -20.27
N ASP A 193 -9.07 4.24 -19.25
CA ASP A 193 -9.62 5.58 -19.02
C ASP A 193 -8.53 6.55 -18.51
N LEU A 194 -7.54 6.02 -17.77
CA LEU A 194 -6.41 6.78 -17.22
C LEU A 194 -5.18 5.89 -17.06
N VAL A 195 -4.00 6.49 -17.29
CA VAL A 195 -2.71 5.94 -16.85
C VAL A 195 -2.19 6.75 -15.67
N VAL A 196 -1.93 6.11 -14.54
CA VAL A 196 -1.33 6.73 -13.35
C VAL A 196 0.14 6.34 -13.26
N HIS A 197 1.04 7.33 -13.26
CA HIS A 197 2.47 7.13 -13.08
C HIS A 197 2.90 7.52 -11.66
N CYS A 198 3.20 6.52 -10.82
CA CYS A 198 3.60 6.69 -9.42
C CYS A 198 5.10 7.02 -9.26
N GLY A 199 5.58 8.08 -9.91
CA GLY A 199 6.93 8.64 -9.69
C GLY A 199 8.13 7.83 -10.19
N ASN A 200 9.31 8.46 -10.04
CA ASN A 200 10.58 8.07 -10.66
C ASN A 200 10.45 7.98 -12.19
N VAL A 201 9.99 9.09 -12.76
CA VAL A 201 9.87 9.26 -14.21
C VAL A 201 11.26 9.24 -14.83
N THR A 202 12.15 10.07 -14.30
CA THR A 202 13.56 10.20 -14.67
C THR A 202 14.45 9.42 -13.70
N LYS A 203 15.71 9.21 -14.08
CA LYS A 203 16.68 8.54 -13.22
C LYS A 203 17.35 9.51 -12.24
N ASP A 204 17.68 10.71 -12.68
CA ASP A 204 18.54 11.65 -11.96
C ASP A 204 18.00 13.10 -11.96
N GLY A 205 16.77 13.32 -12.44
CA GLY A 205 16.15 14.65 -12.46
C GLY A 205 16.77 15.63 -13.46
N LEU A 206 17.57 15.13 -14.42
CA LEU A 206 18.28 15.94 -15.41
C LEU A 206 17.38 16.37 -16.57
N ALA A 207 17.73 17.49 -17.23
CA ALA A 207 16.89 18.11 -18.26
C ALA A 207 16.69 17.22 -19.50
N ASP A 208 17.75 16.60 -19.98
CA ASP A 208 17.76 15.62 -21.08
C ASP A 208 16.87 14.40 -20.77
N GLN A 209 16.91 13.90 -19.54
CA GLN A 209 16.07 12.80 -19.09
C GLN A 209 14.58 13.18 -19.06
N PHE A 210 14.27 14.42 -18.68
CA PHE A 210 12.90 14.94 -18.79
C PHE A 210 12.45 15.12 -20.25
N GLU A 211 13.35 15.51 -21.15
CA GLU A 211 13.05 15.60 -22.59
C GLU A 211 12.73 14.23 -23.19
N LEU A 212 13.55 13.22 -22.86
CA LEU A 212 13.27 11.84 -23.20
C LEU A 212 11.94 11.38 -22.60
N ALA A 213 11.68 11.69 -21.33
CA ALA A 213 10.44 11.32 -20.66
C ALA A 213 9.20 11.87 -21.37
N ILE A 214 9.20 13.14 -21.76
CA ILE A 214 8.07 13.76 -22.49
C ILE A 214 7.83 13.04 -23.83
N LYS A 215 8.91 12.81 -24.59
CA LYS A 215 8.85 12.10 -25.87
C LYS A 215 8.27 10.70 -25.68
N GLU A 216 8.77 9.94 -24.71
CA GLU A 216 8.36 8.56 -24.49
C GLU A 216 6.96 8.44 -23.89
N LEU A 217 6.57 9.32 -22.96
CA LEU A 217 5.23 9.37 -22.36
C LEU A 217 4.16 9.84 -23.35
N SER A 218 4.52 10.60 -24.38
CA SER A 218 3.59 11.01 -25.44
C SER A 218 3.06 9.81 -26.25
N LYS A 219 3.79 8.69 -26.28
CA LYS A 219 3.37 7.45 -26.96
C LYS A 219 2.21 6.73 -26.26
N ILE A 220 1.96 7.03 -24.99
CA ILE A 220 0.78 6.57 -24.25
C ILE A 220 -0.38 7.47 -24.64
N LEU A 221 -1.34 6.93 -25.40
CA LEU A 221 -2.40 7.70 -26.06
C LEU A 221 -3.44 8.26 -25.09
N LYS A 222 -3.63 7.58 -23.95
CA LYS A 222 -4.65 7.94 -22.97
C LYS A 222 -4.17 9.04 -22.00
N PRO A 223 -5.12 9.73 -21.33
CA PRO A 223 -4.78 10.69 -20.29
C PRO A 223 -3.84 10.08 -19.24
N LYS A 224 -2.97 10.92 -18.70
CA LYS A 224 -1.97 10.53 -17.71
C LYS A 224 -2.09 11.42 -16.48
N LEU A 225 -1.98 10.83 -15.30
CA LEU A 225 -1.69 11.55 -14.05
C LEU A 225 -0.32 11.08 -13.56
N ILE A 226 0.61 12.01 -13.38
CA ILE A 226 2.00 11.70 -13.07
C ILE A 226 2.37 12.41 -11.78
N VAL A 227 2.72 11.65 -10.75
CA VAL A 227 3.29 12.20 -9.51
C VAL A 227 4.80 12.06 -9.53
N PRO A 228 5.56 12.96 -8.87
CA PRO A 228 7.01 12.84 -8.78
C PRO A 228 7.46 11.73 -7.83
N GLY A 229 8.62 11.14 -8.11
CA GLY A 229 9.42 10.34 -7.17
C GLY A 229 10.71 11.05 -6.76
N PRO A 230 11.48 10.53 -5.79
CA PRO A 230 12.68 11.18 -5.28
C PRO A 230 13.72 11.44 -6.37
N HIS A 231 13.84 10.53 -7.33
CA HIS A 231 14.76 10.69 -8.47
C HIS A 231 14.40 11.88 -9.37
N ASP A 232 13.11 12.23 -9.46
CA ASP A 232 12.65 13.36 -10.26
C ASP A 232 12.97 14.72 -9.61
N LEU A 233 13.25 14.73 -8.31
CA LEU A 233 13.49 15.96 -7.56
C LEU A 233 14.98 16.26 -7.32
N LEU A 234 15.88 15.36 -7.74
CA LEU A 234 17.32 15.57 -7.74
C LEU A 234 17.70 16.73 -8.68
N ASN A 235 18.83 17.40 -8.43
CA ASN A 235 19.40 18.41 -9.34
C ASN A 235 18.42 19.54 -9.72
N LEU A 236 17.64 20.05 -8.75
CA LEU A 236 16.54 21.01 -9.00
C LEU A 236 15.46 20.49 -9.97
N GLY A 237 15.37 19.16 -10.14
CA GLY A 237 14.45 18.50 -11.05
C GLY A 237 12.98 18.84 -10.78
N TYR A 238 12.60 19.20 -9.55
CA TYR A 238 11.26 19.70 -9.23
C TYR A 238 10.83 20.90 -10.09
N ARG A 239 11.78 21.80 -10.43
CA ARG A 239 11.51 22.95 -11.31
C ARG A 239 11.28 22.52 -12.75
N ILE A 240 11.98 21.47 -13.20
CA ILE A 240 11.81 20.92 -14.54
C ILE A 240 10.48 20.16 -14.60
N PHE A 241 10.20 19.32 -13.61
CA PHE A 241 8.94 18.59 -13.47
C PHE A 241 7.74 19.54 -13.55
N GLN A 242 7.71 20.61 -12.75
CA GLN A 242 6.61 21.58 -12.78
C GLN A 242 6.43 22.28 -14.14
N ARG A 243 7.53 22.56 -14.84
CA ARG A 243 7.48 23.24 -16.15
C ARG A 243 7.14 22.31 -17.30
N ARG A 244 7.51 21.02 -17.21
CA ARG A 244 7.53 20.09 -18.36
C ARG A 244 6.57 18.91 -18.23
N ILE A 245 6.27 18.48 -17.01
CA ILE A 245 5.37 17.36 -16.70
C ILE A 245 4.03 17.87 -16.16
N GLY A 246 4.05 18.73 -15.13
CA GLY A 246 2.86 19.31 -14.53
C GLY A 246 3.00 19.52 -13.01
N ASP A 247 1.86 19.76 -12.35
CA ASP A 247 1.82 19.98 -10.90
C ASP A 247 2.45 18.82 -10.12
N LEU A 248 3.06 19.13 -8.97
CA LEU A 248 3.60 18.12 -8.05
C LEU A 248 2.48 17.34 -7.33
N ASP A 249 1.30 17.97 -7.20
CA ASP A 249 0.08 17.43 -6.58
C ASP A 249 -1.11 17.44 -7.57
N PRO A 250 -1.01 16.73 -8.71
CA PRO A 250 -1.98 16.82 -9.78
C PRO A 250 -3.31 16.16 -9.38
N ILE A 251 -4.42 16.65 -9.92
CA ILE A 251 -5.74 16.04 -9.72
C ILE A 251 -6.34 15.71 -11.08
N PHE A 252 -6.81 14.46 -11.23
CA PHE A 252 -7.57 14.03 -12.38
C PHE A 252 -9.00 13.67 -11.96
N THR A 253 -9.98 14.13 -12.71
CA THR A 253 -11.38 13.68 -12.58
C THR A 253 -11.81 13.13 -13.93
N GLY A 254 -12.27 11.88 -13.97
CA GLY A 254 -12.75 11.27 -15.21
C GLY A 254 -13.93 12.03 -15.80
N GLU A 255 -14.13 11.93 -17.12
CA GLU A 255 -15.18 12.68 -17.85
C GLU A 255 -16.58 12.40 -17.29
N ASN A 256 -16.89 11.13 -17.01
CA ASN A 256 -18.13 10.69 -16.38
C ASN A 256 -18.18 10.92 -14.86
N LYS A 257 -17.14 11.53 -14.28
CA LYS A 257 -16.93 11.75 -12.84
C LYS A 257 -17.01 10.48 -11.98
N LEU A 258 -16.91 9.28 -12.58
CA LEU A 258 -16.95 8.00 -11.88
C LEU A 258 -15.80 7.85 -10.89
N PHE A 259 -14.63 8.37 -11.22
CA PHE A 259 -13.48 8.36 -10.33
C PHE A 259 -12.69 9.67 -10.39
N ALA A 260 -12.01 9.96 -9.28
CA ALA A 260 -11.03 11.03 -9.17
C ALA A 260 -9.74 10.50 -8.56
N VAL A 261 -8.61 10.89 -9.14
CA VAL A 261 -7.27 10.54 -8.66
C VAL A 261 -6.59 11.82 -8.15
N TYR A 262 -6.17 11.78 -6.89
CA TYR A 262 -5.45 12.84 -6.20
C TYR A 262 -3.99 12.42 -6.12
N GLY A 263 -3.16 12.99 -7.00
CA GLY A 263 -1.72 12.86 -6.94
C GLY A 263 -1.15 13.70 -5.81
N ILE A 264 -0.22 13.13 -5.05
CA ILE A 264 0.43 13.76 -3.91
C ILE A 264 1.94 13.59 -4.04
N ASN A 265 2.67 14.70 -3.97
CA ASN A 265 4.11 14.68 -3.86
C ASN A 265 4.52 14.16 -2.48
N SER A 266 4.94 12.90 -2.45
CA SER A 266 5.54 12.29 -1.27
C SER A 266 7.04 12.53 -1.17
N SER A 267 7.68 13.16 -2.15
CA SER A 267 9.14 13.29 -2.23
C SER A 267 9.66 14.57 -1.63
N GLN A 268 10.82 14.45 -0.99
CA GLN A 268 11.57 15.56 -0.43
C GLN A 268 12.74 15.89 -1.37
N TYR A 269 13.11 17.18 -1.41
CA TYR A 269 14.19 17.64 -2.28
C TYR A 269 15.52 17.00 -1.87
N GLU A 270 16.21 16.37 -2.82
CA GLU A 270 17.51 15.69 -2.61
C GLU A 270 17.50 14.57 -1.56
N GLU A 271 16.33 14.00 -1.25
CA GLU A 271 16.16 12.97 -0.24
C GLU A 271 15.52 11.70 -0.81
N HIS A 272 15.90 10.55 -0.26
CA HIS A 272 15.30 9.26 -0.61
C HIS A 272 14.06 8.92 0.22
N ASP A 273 13.93 9.53 1.41
CA ASP A 273 12.80 9.30 2.31
C ASP A 273 11.58 10.14 1.88
N GLY A 274 10.41 9.52 1.97
CA GLY A 274 9.15 10.18 1.62
C GLY A 274 8.50 10.87 2.81
N LEU A 275 7.74 11.94 2.58
CA LEU A 275 6.93 12.63 3.58
C LEU A 275 5.71 13.27 2.91
N ILE A 276 4.50 13.00 3.41
CA ILE A 276 3.32 13.79 3.02
C ILE A 276 3.24 15.06 3.86
N GLY A 277 3.42 14.93 5.17
CA GLY A 277 3.43 16.03 6.11
C GLY A 277 2.04 16.37 6.64
N ARG A 278 1.96 16.71 7.93
CA ARG A 278 0.68 16.85 8.66
C ARG A 278 -0.27 17.89 8.05
N ARG A 279 0.26 19.04 7.60
CA ARG A 279 -0.57 20.11 7.02
C ARG A 279 -1.17 19.67 5.67
N HIS A 280 -0.36 19.02 4.86
CA HIS A 280 -0.77 18.50 3.57
C HIS A 280 -1.78 17.36 3.74
N LEU A 281 -1.51 16.40 4.63
CA LEU A 281 -2.44 15.33 4.95
C LEU A 281 -3.79 15.89 5.43
N ARG A 282 -3.82 16.88 6.34
CA ARG A 282 -5.10 17.51 6.76
C ARG A 282 -5.86 18.15 5.61
N TYR A 283 -5.15 18.83 4.71
CA TYR A 283 -5.77 19.41 3.51
C TYR A 283 -6.35 18.34 2.59
N LEU A 284 -5.59 17.28 2.33
CA LEU A 284 -6.01 16.14 1.53
C LEU A 284 -7.26 15.47 2.13
N ILE A 285 -7.25 15.18 3.43
CA ILE A 285 -8.39 14.58 4.14
C ILE A 285 -9.62 15.49 4.06
N LYS A 286 -9.47 16.80 4.23
CA LYS A 286 -10.58 17.76 4.08
C LYS A 286 -11.19 17.66 2.67
N LYS A 287 -10.37 17.69 1.62
CA LYS A 287 -10.83 17.55 0.23
C LYS A 287 -11.49 16.20 -0.05
N LEU A 288 -10.89 15.11 0.43
CA LEU A 288 -11.43 13.77 0.22
C LEU A 288 -12.71 13.52 1.01
N SER A 289 -12.94 14.24 2.11
CA SER A 289 -14.16 14.13 2.91
C SER A 289 -15.36 14.88 2.32
N GLU A 290 -15.14 15.72 1.30
CA GLU A 290 -16.24 16.40 0.60
C GLU A 290 -17.19 15.36 -0.03
N PRO A 291 -18.52 15.48 0.21
CA PRO A 291 -19.48 14.52 -0.27
C PRO A 291 -19.55 14.56 -1.80
N LYS A 292 -19.21 13.43 -2.42
CA LYS A 292 -19.34 13.21 -3.86
C LYS A 292 -19.98 11.85 -4.07
N LYS A 293 -21.25 11.86 -4.47
CA LYS A 293 -22.04 10.64 -4.61
C LYS A 293 -21.46 9.77 -5.73
N ASN A 294 -21.25 8.48 -5.45
CA ASN A 294 -20.81 7.47 -6.41
C ASN A 294 -19.51 7.79 -7.16
N GLN A 295 -18.61 8.58 -6.57
CA GLN A 295 -17.28 8.85 -7.15
C GLN A 295 -16.22 8.06 -6.38
N VAL A 296 -15.53 7.15 -7.07
CA VAL A 296 -14.36 6.45 -6.54
C VAL A 296 -13.21 7.43 -6.32
N LYS A 297 -12.68 7.47 -5.10
CA LYS A 297 -11.61 8.37 -4.68
C LYS A 297 -10.30 7.59 -4.54
N ILE A 298 -9.31 7.99 -5.33
CA ILE A 298 -8.00 7.35 -5.38
C ILE A 298 -6.93 8.36 -4.99
N VAL A 299 -5.98 7.97 -4.14
CA VAL A 299 -4.79 8.78 -3.84
C VAL A 299 -3.58 8.10 -4.46
N ALA A 300 -2.72 8.85 -5.16
CA ALA A 300 -1.50 8.34 -5.77
C ALA A 300 -0.28 9.10 -5.26
N PHE A 301 0.78 8.38 -4.88
CA PHE A 301 2.09 8.94 -4.54
C PHE A 301 3.21 7.92 -4.83
N HIS A 302 4.48 8.29 -4.66
CA HIS A 302 5.60 7.42 -5.06
C HIS A 302 5.95 6.36 -4.00
N HIS A 303 6.30 6.79 -2.79
CA HIS A 303 6.86 5.90 -1.76
C HIS A 303 5.82 4.88 -1.27
N HIS A 304 6.24 3.65 -0.97
CA HIS A 304 5.33 2.64 -0.43
C HIS A 304 4.90 2.99 1.00
N ILE A 305 3.64 2.68 1.31
CA ILE A 305 3.06 2.87 2.65
C ILE A 305 2.88 1.54 3.40
N LEU A 306 2.81 0.42 2.67
CA LEU A 306 2.73 -0.92 3.25
C LEU A 306 3.99 -1.70 2.96
N PRO A 307 4.43 -2.57 3.88
CA PRO A 307 5.60 -3.38 3.65
C PRO A 307 5.45 -4.30 2.42
N LEU A 308 6.52 -4.48 1.66
CA LEU A 308 6.51 -5.17 0.37
C LEU A 308 7.30 -6.49 0.45
N PRO A 309 6.72 -7.61 -0.01
CA PRO A 309 7.38 -8.91 0.07
C PRO A 309 8.66 -8.93 -0.76
N GLN A 310 9.63 -9.75 -0.36
CA GLN A 310 10.95 -9.91 -0.98
C GLN A 310 11.78 -8.62 -0.98
N THR A 311 11.36 -7.62 -0.21
CA THR A 311 12.10 -6.38 -0.03
C THR A 311 12.45 -6.19 1.43
N ARG A 312 13.59 -5.53 1.64
CA ARG A 312 13.86 -4.90 2.92
C ARG A 312 13.04 -3.62 3.04
N GLU A 313 12.43 -3.43 4.20
CA GLU A 313 11.77 -2.17 4.57
C GLU A 313 12.80 -1.05 4.69
N LYS A 314 12.80 -0.19 3.67
CA LYS A 314 13.74 0.92 3.51
C LYS A 314 13.03 2.06 2.77
N TYR A 315 13.12 3.26 3.33
CA TYR A 315 12.54 4.48 2.75
C TYR A 315 11.02 4.41 2.47
N PRO A 316 10.16 3.91 3.38
CA PRO A 316 8.73 4.19 3.28
C PRO A 316 8.47 5.69 3.49
N ILE A 317 7.23 6.16 3.31
CA ILE A 317 6.90 7.49 3.82
C ILE A 317 7.07 7.53 5.35
N GLU A 318 7.71 8.58 5.85
CA GLU A 318 8.04 8.76 7.26
C GLU A 318 6.80 8.83 8.15
N ASP A 319 5.72 9.42 7.66
CA ASP A 319 4.46 9.56 8.36
C ASP A 319 3.43 8.47 8.00
N ALA A 320 3.90 7.31 7.50
CA ALA A 320 3.06 6.19 7.04
C ALA A 320 1.97 5.80 8.04
N GLY A 321 2.29 5.79 9.34
CA GLY A 321 1.33 5.45 10.39
C GLY A 321 0.14 6.40 10.44
N GLU A 322 0.36 7.71 10.31
CA GLU A 322 -0.69 8.73 10.28
C GLU A 322 -1.43 8.71 8.95
N VAL A 323 -0.70 8.67 7.84
CA VAL A 323 -1.30 8.68 6.49
C VAL A 323 -2.22 7.49 6.29
N LEU A 324 -1.76 6.26 6.61
CA LEU A 324 -2.55 5.05 6.45
C LEU A 324 -3.81 5.11 7.32
N LYS A 325 -3.66 5.62 8.55
CA LYS A 325 -4.78 5.71 9.49
C LYS A 325 -5.84 6.70 9.04
N GLU A 326 -5.44 7.90 8.64
CA GLU A 326 -6.39 8.94 8.23
C GLU A 326 -7.11 8.56 6.92
N LEU A 327 -6.40 8.01 5.94
CA LEU A 327 -7.01 7.57 4.67
C LEU A 327 -7.97 6.38 4.85
N THR A 328 -7.64 5.43 5.73
CA THR A 328 -8.55 4.31 6.04
C THR A 328 -9.76 4.76 6.88
N ASN A 329 -9.60 5.74 7.77
CA ASN A 329 -10.71 6.27 8.59
C ASN A 329 -11.80 6.94 7.74
N ILE A 330 -11.43 7.63 6.65
CA ILE A 330 -12.39 8.22 5.71
C ILE A 330 -12.94 7.20 4.69
N ASN A 331 -12.59 5.92 4.82
CA ASN A 331 -12.92 4.86 3.86
C ASN A 331 -12.52 5.21 2.43
N LEU A 332 -11.29 5.70 2.22
CA LEU A 332 -10.76 5.91 0.88
C LEU A 332 -10.84 4.60 0.07
N ASP A 333 -11.16 4.68 -1.22
CA ASP A 333 -11.28 3.50 -2.07
C ASP A 333 -9.93 2.85 -2.36
N MET A 334 -8.94 3.65 -2.79
CA MET A 334 -7.65 3.11 -3.21
C MET A 334 -6.46 4.06 -2.96
N ILE A 335 -5.31 3.49 -2.62
CA ILE A 335 -4.00 4.14 -2.58
C ILE A 335 -3.10 3.48 -3.62
N LEU A 336 -2.51 4.28 -4.51
CA LEU A 336 -1.58 3.84 -5.55
C LEU A 336 -0.17 4.31 -5.21
N THR A 337 0.75 3.37 -5.02
CA THR A 337 2.16 3.63 -4.75
C THR A 337 3.08 3.04 -5.81
N GLY A 338 4.29 3.57 -5.89
CA GLY A 338 5.41 3.03 -6.66
C GLY A 338 6.47 2.45 -5.73
N HIS A 339 7.74 2.71 -6.03
CA HIS A 339 8.88 2.33 -5.18
C HIS A 339 9.15 0.81 -5.07
N ARG A 340 10.40 0.47 -4.74
CA ARG A 340 10.93 -0.88 -4.46
C ARG A 340 10.74 -1.98 -5.53
N HIS A 341 10.11 -1.68 -6.65
CA HIS A 341 10.04 -2.53 -7.85
C HIS A 341 9.35 -3.88 -7.58
N VAL A 342 8.29 -3.86 -6.77
CA VAL A 342 7.46 -5.03 -6.46
C VAL A 342 5.99 -4.66 -6.64
N SER A 343 5.28 -5.43 -7.46
CA SER A 343 3.82 -5.32 -7.53
C SER A 343 3.16 -6.06 -6.38
N ASN A 344 2.28 -5.37 -5.66
CA ASN A 344 1.55 -5.91 -4.53
C ASN A 344 0.19 -5.23 -4.39
N ALA A 345 -0.84 -5.95 -3.99
CA ALA A 345 -2.14 -5.36 -3.69
C ALA A 345 -2.66 -5.92 -2.36
N GLN A 346 -3.01 -5.03 -1.43
CA GLN A 346 -3.51 -5.42 -0.12
C GLN A 346 -4.64 -4.50 0.33
N CYS A 347 -5.79 -5.09 0.67
CA CYS A 347 -6.89 -4.36 1.29
C CYS A 347 -6.63 -4.22 2.80
N ILE A 348 -6.52 -2.98 3.27
CA ILE A 348 -6.42 -2.61 4.68
C ILE A 348 -7.73 -1.93 5.07
N GLU A 349 -8.42 -2.47 6.07
CA GLU A 349 -9.80 -2.08 6.38
C GLU A 349 -10.71 -2.26 5.15
N LYS A 350 -11.06 -1.16 4.49
CA LYS A 350 -11.82 -1.12 3.23
C LYS A 350 -11.07 -0.40 2.09
N THR A 351 -9.83 0.01 2.34
CA THR A 351 -9.00 0.74 1.38
C THR A 351 -8.05 -0.23 0.71
N MET A 352 -8.08 -0.29 -0.62
CA MET A 352 -7.12 -1.07 -1.38
C MET A 352 -5.81 -0.30 -1.52
N VAL A 353 -4.68 -0.89 -1.13
CA VAL A 353 -3.36 -0.31 -1.39
C VAL A 353 -2.68 -1.12 -2.48
N VAL A 354 -2.27 -0.46 -3.56
CA VAL A 354 -1.66 -1.09 -4.73
C VAL A 354 -0.29 -0.48 -5.02
N ASN A 355 0.74 -1.32 -4.94
CA ASN A 355 2.10 -0.96 -5.31
C ASN A 355 2.39 -1.43 -6.74
N ALA A 356 3.00 -0.57 -7.55
CA ALA A 356 3.50 -0.93 -8.88
C ALA A 356 4.99 -1.29 -8.87
N SER A 357 5.36 -2.27 -9.68
CA SER A 357 6.75 -2.59 -9.99
C SER A 357 7.38 -1.55 -10.95
N THR A 358 8.58 -1.85 -11.46
CA THR A 358 9.22 -1.05 -12.53
C THR A 358 8.71 -1.43 -13.92
N LEU A 359 8.37 -0.41 -14.71
CA LEU A 359 7.89 -0.59 -16.08
C LEU A 359 8.99 -0.98 -17.08
N SER A 360 10.20 -0.43 -16.90
CA SER A 360 11.23 -0.44 -17.96
C SER A 360 12.66 -0.32 -17.46
N SER A 361 12.94 -0.50 -16.17
CA SER A 361 14.31 -0.51 -15.65
C SER A 361 14.93 -1.91 -15.69
N LYS A 362 16.24 -2.00 -15.94
CA LYS A 362 17.03 -3.22 -15.70
C LYS A 362 17.06 -3.64 -14.23
N ARG A 363 16.78 -2.71 -13.30
CA ARG A 363 16.77 -2.98 -11.86
C ARG A 363 15.50 -3.75 -11.52
N VAL A 364 15.50 -5.05 -11.65
CA VAL A 364 14.43 -5.94 -11.16
C VAL A 364 14.97 -6.80 -10.04
N LEU A 365 14.10 -7.29 -9.15
CA LEU A 365 14.52 -8.22 -8.12
C LEU A 365 14.69 -9.61 -8.75
N ALA A 366 15.84 -10.25 -8.56
CA ALA A 366 16.11 -11.63 -8.99
C ALA A 366 15.60 -11.95 -10.43
N ASP A 367 14.66 -12.90 -10.55
CA ASP A 367 14.04 -13.39 -11.79
C ASP A 367 12.73 -12.65 -12.14
N HIS A 368 12.39 -11.58 -11.41
CA HIS A 368 11.24 -10.76 -11.75
C HIS A 368 11.45 -10.08 -13.11
N THR A 369 10.35 -9.81 -13.78
CA THR A 369 10.33 -9.10 -15.06
C THR A 369 9.63 -7.76 -14.88
N ASN A 370 9.89 -6.81 -15.76
CA ASN A 370 9.14 -5.55 -15.77
C ASN A 370 7.63 -5.79 -15.93
N THR A 371 6.85 -5.11 -15.11
CA THR A 371 5.39 -5.25 -15.05
C THR A 371 4.71 -3.89 -14.90
N PHE A 372 3.42 -3.87 -15.18
CA PHE A 372 2.53 -2.77 -14.79
C PHE A 372 1.25 -3.34 -14.21
N ASN A 373 0.49 -2.52 -13.49
CA ASN A 373 -0.76 -2.97 -12.90
C ASN A 373 -1.94 -2.53 -13.77
N LEU A 374 -2.93 -3.40 -13.88
CA LEU A 374 -4.24 -3.16 -14.47
C LEU A 374 -5.30 -3.20 -13.36
N ILE A 375 -6.04 -2.11 -13.22
CA ILE A 375 -7.13 -1.97 -12.25
C ILE A 375 -8.44 -1.90 -13.03
N GLU A 376 -9.31 -2.86 -12.80
CA GLU A 376 -10.63 -2.94 -13.43
C GLU A 376 -11.70 -2.70 -12.37
N ILE A 377 -12.50 -1.64 -12.57
CA ILE A 377 -13.64 -1.29 -11.70
C ILE A 377 -14.91 -1.83 -12.35
N GLN A 378 -15.69 -2.57 -11.59
CA GLN A 378 -16.93 -3.21 -12.04
C GLN A 378 -18.17 -2.47 -11.52
N SER A 379 -19.29 -2.62 -12.25
CA SER A 379 -20.60 -2.03 -11.91
C SER A 379 -21.14 -2.46 -10.55
N ASN A 380 -20.72 -3.61 -10.04
CA ASN A 380 -21.07 -4.12 -8.71
C ASN A 380 -20.21 -3.52 -7.57
N GLY A 381 -19.42 -2.49 -7.87
CA GLY A 381 -18.52 -1.82 -6.92
C GLY A 381 -17.26 -2.62 -6.55
N THR A 382 -16.89 -3.66 -7.31
CA THR A 382 -15.62 -4.39 -7.11
C THR A 382 -14.51 -3.74 -7.93
N ALA A 383 -13.35 -3.49 -7.31
CA ALA A 383 -12.10 -3.26 -8.01
C ALA A 383 -11.26 -4.53 -8.02
N ILE A 384 -10.69 -4.86 -9.18
CA ILE A 384 -9.85 -6.03 -9.39
C ILE A 384 -8.50 -5.56 -9.90
N ILE A 385 -7.43 -6.09 -9.32
CA ILE A 385 -6.07 -5.65 -9.57
C ILE A 385 -5.27 -6.81 -10.11
N PHE A 386 -4.64 -6.57 -11.26
CA PHE A 386 -3.77 -7.52 -11.92
C PHE A 386 -2.40 -6.92 -12.15
N GLU A 387 -1.37 -7.75 -12.05
CA GLU A 387 -0.03 -7.50 -12.57
C GLU A 387 0.04 -8.04 -14.00
N ILE A 388 0.52 -7.23 -14.95
CA ILE A 388 0.76 -7.65 -16.32
C ILE A 388 2.25 -7.66 -16.57
N LYS A 389 2.81 -8.82 -16.92
CA LYS A 389 4.21 -8.94 -17.33
C LYS A 389 4.42 -8.33 -18.71
N VAL A 390 5.36 -7.39 -18.83
CA VAL A 390 5.64 -6.70 -20.10
C VAL A 390 6.24 -7.65 -21.14
N ALA A 391 7.03 -8.65 -20.75
CA ALA A 391 7.60 -9.58 -21.74
C ALA A 391 6.50 -10.43 -22.41
N THR A 392 5.68 -11.10 -21.59
CA THR A 392 4.75 -12.15 -22.06
C THR A 392 3.30 -11.68 -22.23
N GLY A 393 2.91 -10.57 -21.60
CA GLY A 393 1.50 -10.18 -21.48
C GLY A 393 0.71 -11.00 -20.46
N MET A 394 1.37 -11.91 -19.72
CA MET A 394 0.72 -12.73 -18.72
C MET A 394 0.08 -11.85 -17.63
N LYS A 395 -1.22 -12.06 -17.41
CA LYS A 395 -2.05 -11.39 -16.39
C LYS A 395 -2.06 -12.24 -15.12
N LYS A 396 -1.51 -11.72 -14.02
CA LYS A 396 -1.48 -12.34 -12.70
C LYS A 396 -2.40 -11.57 -11.75
N PHE A 397 -3.29 -12.26 -11.07
CA PHE A 397 -4.17 -11.65 -10.07
C PHE A 397 -3.36 -11.22 -8.83
N LEU A 398 -3.52 -9.97 -8.41
CA LEU A 398 -2.92 -9.44 -7.17
C LEU A 398 -3.92 -9.36 -6.04
N GLY A 399 -5.18 -8.98 -6.33
CA GLY A 399 -6.20 -8.85 -5.31
C GLY A 399 -7.46 -8.16 -5.80
N PHE A 400 -8.44 -8.04 -4.91
CA PHE A 400 -9.70 -7.34 -5.17
C PHE A 400 -10.25 -6.72 -3.88
N SER A 401 -11.14 -5.73 -4.03
CA SER A 401 -11.90 -5.17 -2.91
C SER A 401 -13.24 -4.61 -3.37
N LYS A 402 -14.17 -4.46 -2.42
CA LYS A 402 -15.37 -3.64 -2.61
C LYS A 402 -15.03 -2.19 -2.31
N LEU A 403 -15.30 -1.32 -3.27
CA LEU A 403 -15.03 0.11 -3.18
C LEU A 403 -16.08 0.80 -2.30
N PRO A 404 -15.71 1.38 -1.14
CA PRO A 404 -16.63 2.10 -0.26
C PRO A 404 -17.55 3.08 -0.97
N SER A 405 -17.05 3.83 -1.96
CA SER A 405 -17.81 4.85 -2.67
C SER A 405 -18.90 4.29 -3.59
N LEU A 406 -18.86 2.98 -3.90
CA LEU A 406 -19.85 2.28 -4.72
C LEU A 406 -20.65 1.22 -3.93
N THR A 407 -20.32 0.99 -2.65
CA THR A 407 -21.10 0.07 -1.81
C THR A 407 -22.44 0.71 -1.43
N GLY A 408 -23.55 0.15 -1.93
CA GLY A 408 -24.91 0.64 -1.66
C GLY A 408 -25.76 0.91 -2.91
N LEU A 409 -25.17 0.81 -4.11
CA LEU A 409 -25.93 0.75 -5.35
C LEU A 409 -26.79 -0.52 -5.33
N LYS A 410 -28.12 -0.38 -5.20
CA LYS A 410 -29.05 -1.49 -5.43
C LYS A 410 -28.76 -2.03 -6.84
N LYS A 411 -28.74 -3.35 -6.98
CA LYS A 411 -28.83 -3.98 -8.30
C LYS A 411 -30.19 -3.57 -8.86
N GLU A 412 -30.21 -2.62 -9.78
CA GLU A 412 -31.36 -2.40 -10.65
C GLU A 412 -31.43 -3.54 -11.68
#